data_AF-A0A250FPW2-F1
#
_entry.id   AF-A0A250FPW2-F1
#
_cell.length_a   1.000
_cell.length_b   1.000
_cell.length_c   1.000
_cell.angle_alpha   90.00
_cell.angle_beta   90.00
_cell.angle_gamma   90.00
#
_symmetry.space_group_name_H-M   'P 1'
#
loop_
_entity.id
_entity.type
_entity.pdbx_description
1 polymer ?
#
loop_
_entity_poly.entity_id
_entity_poly.type
_entity_poly.pdbx_seq_one_letter_code
_entity_poly.pdbx_strand_id
1 'polypeptide(L)'
;MTKFLLKCATILFSLWIVGCNHQNNSQHTEVSSEEAPIDSLQMLKDTIMLDASTEGEEIRLYINKITTDTIIESEILGEMGKETYRFSFNKQLKDAEHILYSYNVPFYLADENLETHIDKKETLHFSKETDAILNKQFKFYRNILLPTPHKND
;
A
#
# COMPACT_ATOMS: atom_id res chain seq x y z
N MET A 1 -10.14 21.80 -51.27
CA MET A 1 -9.80 21.56 -49.86
C MET A 1 -11.00 21.79 -48.92
N THR A 2 -12.21 21.34 -49.28
CA THR A 2 -13.43 21.57 -48.47
C THR A 2 -14.09 20.28 -47.98
N LYS A 3 -13.62 19.10 -48.44
CA LYS A 3 -14.13 17.79 -48.00
C LYS A 3 -13.38 17.19 -46.80
N PHE A 4 -12.24 17.76 -46.40
CA PHE A 4 -11.46 17.28 -45.25
C PHE A 4 -11.92 17.94 -43.93
N LEU A 5 -12.36 19.20 -43.98
CA LEU A 5 -12.89 19.92 -42.82
C LEU A 5 -14.28 19.41 -42.38
N LEU A 6 -15.07 18.84 -43.30
CA LEU A 6 -16.40 18.31 -43.01
C LEU A 6 -16.37 16.98 -42.22
N LYS A 7 -15.25 16.25 -42.27
CA LYS A 7 -15.05 15.01 -41.49
C LYS A 7 -14.55 15.27 -40.07
N CYS A 8 -13.91 16.41 -39.81
CA CYS A 8 -13.48 16.79 -38.46
C CYS A 8 -14.65 17.31 -37.61
N ALA A 9 -15.66 17.96 -38.23
CA ALA A 9 -16.84 18.46 -37.54
C ALA A 9 -17.82 17.35 -37.10
N THR A 10 -17.80 16.19 -37.75
CA THR A 10 -18.70 15.06 -37.43
C THR A 10 -18.17 14.19 -36.28
N ILE A 11 -16.88 14.24 -35.95
CA ILE A 11 -16.28 13.51 -34.82
C ILE A 11 -16.42 14.29 -33.49
N LEU A 12 -16.58 15.62 -33.56
CA LEU A 12 -16.76 16.48 -32.38
C LEU A 12 -18.22 16.54 -31.87
N PHE A 13 -19.20 16.10 -32.65
CA PHE A 13 -20.62 16.12 -32.24
C PHE A 13 -21.08 14.84 -31.52
N SER A 14 -20.31 13.74 -31.61
CA SER A 14 -20.62 12.48 -30.92
C SER A 14 -20.15 12.42 -29.46
N LEU A 15 -19.48 13.46 -28.95
CA LEU A 15 -19.00 13.56 -27.56
C LEU A 15 -19.90 14.44 -26.66
N TRP A 16 -21.09 14.82 -27.11
CA TRP A 16 -22.00 15.73 -26.37
C TRP A 16 -23.40 15.15 -26.05
N ILE A 17 -23.64 13.84 -26.21
CA ILE A 17 -24.94 13.22 -25.84
C ILE A 17 -24.79 12.03 -24.87
N VAL A 18 -23.79 12.08 -23.99
CA VAL A 18 -23.81 11.28 -22.75
C VAL A 18 -23.52 12.22 -21.58
N GLY A 19 -24.41 13.19 -21.40
CA GLY A 19 -24.52 14.03 -20.22
C GLY A 19 -25.94 13.96 -19.68
N CYS A 20 -26.09 13.25 -18.56
CA CYS A 20 -27.14 13.35 -17.56
C CYS A 20 -28.62 13.32 -17.99
N ASN A 21 -29.34 12.27 -17.54
CA ASN A 21 -30.60 12.55 -16.85
C ASN A 21 -30.75 11.72 -15.57
N HIS A 22 -31.40 12.37 -14.61
CA HIS A 22 -31.28 12.26 -13.17
C HIS A 22 -32.30 11.28 -12.58
N GLN A 23 -31.91 10.53 -11.54
CA GLN A 23 -32.85 10.22 -10.47
C GLN A 23 -32.12 10.10 -9.13
N ASN A 24 -32.34 11.13 -8.32
CA ASN A 24 -31.93 11.22 -6.93
C ASN A 24 -32.69 10.14 -6.14
N ASN A 25 -31.98 9.19 -5.55
CA ASN A 25 -32.49 8.44 -4.42
C ASN A 25 -31.40 8.45 -3.36
N SER A 26 -31.59 9.28 -2.34
CA SER A 26 -30.75 9.36 -1.17
C SER A 26 -30.88 8.07 -0.37
N GLN A 27 -29.94 7.15 -0.55
CA GLN A 27 -29.53 6.26 0.51
C GLN A 27 -28.03 6.38 0.65
N HIS A 28 -27.65 6.80 1.85
CA HIS A 28 -26.29 6.95 2.32
C HIS A 28 -25.67 5.54 2.35
N THR A 29 -25.16 5.08 1.21
CA THR A 29 -24.37 3.85 1.14
C THR A 29 -22.99 4.20 1.66
N GLU A 30 -22.72 3.71 2.88
CA GLU A 30 -21.40 3.71 3.48
C GLU A 30 -20.36 3.32 2.43
N VAL A 31 -19.23 4.06 2.43
CA VAL A 31 -18.04 3.71 1.66
C VAL A 31 -17.54 2.38 2.21
N SER A 32 -18.12 1.30 1.70
CA SER A 32 -17.63 -0.04 1.88
C SER A 32 -16.33 -0.09 1.10
N SER A 33 -15.24 -0.23 1.84
CA SER A 33 -13.92 -0.55 1.33
C SER A 33 -14.03 -1.82 0.49
N GLU A 34 -14.20 -1.65 -0.82
CA GLU A 34 -14.17 -2.74 -1.77
C GLU A 34 -12.76 -3.33 -1.71
N GLU A 35 -12.62 -4.46 -1.02
CA GLU A 35 -11.37 -5.20 -0.91
C GLU A 35 -10.86 -5.47 -2.33
N ALA A 36 -9.69 -4.90 -2.63
CA ALA A 36 -9.05 -5.11 -3.91
C ALA A 36 -8.94 -6.63 -4.17
N PRO A 37 -9.30 -7.12 -5.37
CA PRO A 37 -9.34 -8.54 -5.64
C PRO A 37 -7.98 -9.20 -5.36
N ILE A 38 -8.04 -10.46 -4.90
CA ILE A 38 -6.96 -11.27 -4.28
C ILE A 38 -5.65 -11.31 -5.08
N ASP A 39 -5.66 -10.97 -6.37
CA ASP A 39 -4.46 -10.97 -7.23
C ASP A 39 -4.09 -9.57 -7.77
N SER A 40 -4.43 -8.51 -7.05
CA SER A 40 -4.10 -7.13 -7.41
C SER A 40 -2.63 -6.76 -7.16
N LEU A 41 -1.92 -7.50 -6.31
CA LEU A 41 -0.51 -7.24 -6.00
C LEU A 41 0.42 -8.14 -6.81
N GLN A 42 1.48 -7.56 -7.38
CA GLN A 42 2.58 -8.30 -7.97
C GLN A 42 3.84 -8.03 -7.16
N MET A 43 4.44 -9.08 -6.58
CA MET A 43 5.73 -8.95 -5.90
C MET A 43 6.83 -8.72 -6.94
N LEU A 44 7.67 -7.72 -6.67
CA LEU A 44 8.79 -7.34 -7.52
C LEU A 44 10.13 -7.74 -6.90
N LYS A 45 10.23 -7.68 -5.56
CA LYS A 45 11.45 -7.96 -4.81
C LYS A 45 11.10 -8.30 -3.36
N ASP A 46 11.91 -9.13 -2.75
CA ASP A 46 11.89 -9.46 -1.33
C ASP A 46 13.32 -9.50 -0.79
N THR A 47 13.44 -9.33 0.53
CA THR A 47 14.70 -9.49 1.27
C THR A 47 14.40 -9.83 2.71
N ILE A 48 15.34 -10.50 3.36
CA ILE A 48 15.28 -10.81 4.79
C ILE A 48 16.41 -10.05 5.50
N MET A 49 16.10 -9.40 6.61
CA MET A 49 17.06 -8.77 7.51
C MET A 49 17.08 -9.52 8.85
N LEU A 50 18.25 -10.03 9.24
CA LEU A 50 18.40 -10.81 10.47
C LEU A 50 18.79 -9.95 11.68
N ASP A 51 19.14 -8.68 11.48
CA ASP A 51 19.61 -7.80 12.55
C ASP A 51 18.47 -7.09 13.30
N ALA A 52 17.24 -7.16 12.79
CA ALA A 52 16.09 -6.42 13.32
C ALA A 52 15.35 -7.18 14.44
N SER A 53 15.40 -8.52 14.43
CA SER A 53 14.77 -9.38 15.44
C SER A 53 15.44 -10.76 15.46
N THR A 54 15.24 -11.53 16.55
CA THR A 54 15.70 -12.91 16.66
C THR A 54 15.15 -13.80 15.56
N GLU A 55 13.89 -13.58 15.17
CA GLU A 55 13.22 -14.33 14.10
C GLU A 55 13.36 -13.66 12.72
N GLY A 56 14.03 -12.51 12.67
CA GLY A 56 14.26 -11.73 11.47
C GLY A 56 13.10 -10.82 11.06
N GLU A 57 13.33 -10.10 9.98
CA GLU A 57 12.41 -9.17 9.35
C GLU A 57 12.34 -9.46 7.85
N GLU A 58 11.12 -9.68 7.35
CA GLU A 58 10.86 -9.85 5.93
C GLU A 58 10.41 -8.53 5.32
N ILE A 59 11.07 -8.08 4.26
CA ILE A 59 10.76 -6.83 3.59
C ILE A 59 10.44 -7.13 2.13
N ARG A 60 9.25 -6.74 1.69
CA ARG A 60 8.69 -7.09 0.38
C ARG A 60 8.30 -5.81 -0.38
N LEU A 61 8.55 -5.82 -1.68
CA LEU A 61 8.19 -4.77 -2.62
C LEU A 61 7.16 -5.31 -3.61
N TYR A 62 6.04 -4.62 -3.71
CA TYR A 62 4.96 -4.94 -4.64
C TYR A 62 4.66 -3.76 -5.56
N ILE A 63 4.02 -4.06 -6.67
CA ILE A 63 3.23 -3.10 -7.43
C ILE A 63 1.76 -3.55 -7.45
N ASN A 64 0.86 -2.62 -7.17
CA ASN A 64 -0.56 -2.82 -7.35
C ASN A 64 -0.88 -2.69 -8.85
N LYS A 65 -1.33 -3.78 -9.48
CA LYS A 65 -1.62 -3.85 -10.91
C LYS A 65 -2.80 -2.95 -11.32
N ILE A 66 -3.67 -2.59 -10.38
CA ILE A 66 -4.87 -1.76 -10.61
C ILE A 66 -4.53 -0.28 -10.41
N THR A 67 -3.98 0.08 -9.25
CA THR A 67 -3.72 1.49 -8.91
C THR A 67 -2.36 1.98 -9.40
N THR A 68 -1.48 1.07 -9.82
CA THR A 68 -0.07 1.31 -10.17
C THR A 68 0.77 1.86 -9.01
N ASP A 69 0.26 1.79 -7.77
CA ASP A 69 1.02 2.16 -6.59
C ASP A 69 2.08 1.11 -6.29
N THR A 70 3.25 1.57 -5.91
CA THR A 70 4.30 0.73 -5.33
C THR A 70 3.99 0.57 -3.84
N ILE A 71 4.13 -0.64 -3.33
CA ILE A 71 3.90 -0.96 -1.92
C ILE A 71 5.17 -1.57 -1.35
N ILE A 72 5.62 -1.04 -0.22
CA ILE A 72 6.63 -1.70 0.62
C ILE A 72 5.90 -2.25 1.84
N GLU A 73 6.16 -3.51 2.15
CA GLU A 73 5.70 -4.17 3.35
C GLU A 73 6.92 -4.68 4.12
N SER A 74 6.96 -4.44 5.43
CA SER A 74 7.89 -5.07 6.35
C SER A 74 7.10 -5.83 7.40
N GLU A 75 7.53 -7.05 7.70
CA GLU A 75 7.03 -7.90 8.77
C GLU A 75 8.20 -8.32 9.65
N ILE A 76 8.27 -7.75 10.85
CA ILE A 76 9.27 -8.06 11.87
C ILE A 76 8.66 -9.13 12.78
N LEU A 77 9.24 -10.32 12.78
CA LEU A 77 8.75 -11.45 13.55
C LEU A 77 9.44 -11.48 14.91
N GLY A 78 8.68 -11.71 15.97
CA GLY A 78 9.22 -11.91 17.32
C GLY A 78 8.62 -13.13 17.98
N GLU A 79 9.19 -13.55 19.11
CA GLU A 79 8.70 -14.73 19.83
C GLU A 79 7.24 -14.58 20.27
N MET A 80 6.89 -13.40 20.78
CA MET A 80 5.62 -13.08 21.44
C MET A 80 4.72 -12.15 20.63
N GLY A 81 5.09 -11.82 19.41
CA GLY A 81 4.34 -10.88 18.58
C GLY A 81 4.99 -10.64 17.25
N LYS A 82 4.42 -9.71 16.50
CA LYS A 82 5.02 -9.20 15.26
C LYS A 82 4.67 -7.75 15.05
N GLU A 83 5.51 -7.07 14.28
CA GLU A 83 5.30 -5.68 13.89
C GLU A 83 5.25 -5.60 12.37
N THR A 84 4.24 -4.93 11.84
CA THR A 84 4.10 -4.75 10.39
C THR A 84 4.11 -3.29 10.03
N TYR A 85 4.89 -2.95 9.01
CA TYR A 85 4.83 -1.66 8.35
C TYR A 85 4.37 -1.85 6.90
N ARG A 86 3.42 -1.03 6.46
CA ARG A 86 2.95 -1.03 5.07
C ARG A 86 2.91 0.38 4.52
N PHE A 87 3.58 0.61 3.40
CA PHE A 87 3.71 1.93 2.77
C PHE A 87 3.25 1.88 1.32
N SER A 88 2.30 2.74 0.93
CA SER A 88 1.83 2.88 -0.45
C SER A 88 2.32 4.20 -1.06
N PHE A 89 2.95 4.15 -2.24
CA PHE A 89 3.59 5.31 -2.86
C PHE A 89 3.70 5.22 -4.39
N ASN A 90 3.80 6.36 -5.08
CA ASN A 90 4.11 6.42 -6.53
C ASN A 90 5.39 7.25 -6.80
N LYS A 91 5.66 8.25 -5.96
CA LYS A 91 6.91 9.05 -5.92
C LYS A 91 7.17 9.60 -4.52
N GLN A 92 6.09 9.98 -3.86
CA GLN A 92 6.01 10.37 -2.46
C GLN A 92 5.13 9.35 -1.74
N LEU A 93 5.35 9.22 -0.43
CA LEU A 93 4.52 8.42 0.45
C LEU A 93 3.09 8.98 0.43
N LYS A 94 2.11 8.14 0.09
CA LYS A 94 0.70 8.51 0.05
C LYS A 94 -0.02 8.05 1.31
N ASP A 95 0.28 6.81 1.71
CA ASP A 95 -0.33 6.17 2.87
C ASP A 95 0.70 5.28 3.56
N ALA A 96 0.55 5.16 4.87
CA ALA A 96 1.40 4.35 5.71
C ALA A 96 0.62 3.82 6.90
N GLU A 97 0.88 2.56 7.22
CA GLU A 97 0.29 1.86 8.35
C GLU A 97 1.40 1.17 9.14
N HIS A 98 1.29 1.25 10.46
CA HIS A 98 2.06 0.48 11.42
C HIS A 98 1.07 -0.27 12.32
N ILE A 99 1.25 -1.58 12.43
CA ILE A 99 0.46 -2.43 13.32
C ILE A 99 1.41 -3.27 14.17
N LEU A 100 1.19 -3.22 15.49
CA LEU A 100 1.83 -4.11 16.44
C LEU A 100 0.84 -5.19 16.86
N TYR A 101 1.27 -6.44 16.75
CA TYR A 101 0.52 -7.62 17.14
C TYR A 101 1.22 -8.32 18.29
N SER A 102 0.42 -8.91 19.18
CA SER A 102 0.89 -9.81 20.21
C SER A 102 0.26 -11.20 20.05
N TYR A 103 0.99 -12.19 20.52
CA TYR A 103 0.58 -13.58 20.58
C TYR A 103 0.20 -13.96 22.00
N ASN A 104 -0.78 -14.85 22.15
CA ASN A 104 -1.17 -15.35 23.47
C ASN A 104 -0.10 -16.27 24.10
N VAL A 105 0.71 -16.90 23.26
CA VAL A 105 1.83 -17.77 23.63
C VAL A 105 3.00 -17.53 22.68
N PRO A 106 4.25 -17.87 23.05
CA PRO A 106 5.37 -17.85 22.12
C PRO A 106 5.07 -18.67 20.85
N PHE A 107 5.50 -18.21 19.66
CA PHE A 107 5.12 -18.87 18.40
C PHE A 107 5.55 -20.35 18.33
N TYR A 108 6.68 -20.70 18.95
CA TYR A 108 7.19 -22.08 18.99
C TYR A 108 6.40 -22.99 19.94
N LEU A 109 5.47 -22.46 20.73
CA LEU A 109 4.53 -23.23 21.57
C LEU A 109 3.12 -23.32 20.96
N ALA A 110 2.87 -22.67 19.82
CA ALA A 110 1.57 -22.76 19.17
C ALA A 110 1.47 -24.08 18.39
N ASP A 111 0.50 -24.93 18.76
CA ASP A 111 0.29 -26.23 18.11
C ASP A 111 -0.17 -26.06 16.65
N GLU A 112 -1.10 -25.14 16.36
CA GLU A 112 -1.52 -24.70 15.02
C GLU A 112 -2.13 -23.29 15.08
N ASN A 113 -2.03 -22.50 14.00
CA ASN A 113 -2.61 -21.15 13.85
C ASN A 113 -2.38 -20.23 15.06
N LEU A 114 -1.28 -19.48 15.01
CA LEU A 114 -0.93 -18.53 16.05
C LEU A 114 -2.01 -17.45 16.22
N GLU A 115 -2.68 -17.45 17.37
CA GLU A 115 -3.70 -16.45 17.70
C GLU A 115 -3.03 -15.09 17.93
N THR A 116 -3.42 -14.10 17.14
CA THR A 116 -2.87 -12.75 17.18
C THR A 116 -3.92 -11.73 17.58
N HIS A 117 -3.55 -10.75 18.40
CA HIS A 117 -4.36 -9.57 18.67
C HIS A 117 -3.59 -8.30 18.33
N ILE A 118 -4.32 -7.25 17.92
CA ILE A 118 -3.75 -5.94 17.58
C ILE A 118 -3.63 -5.13 18.87
N ASP A 119 -2.40 -4.84 19.28
CA ASP A 119 -2.10 -3.97 20.42
C ASP A 119 -2.11 -2.49 20.03
N LYS A 120 -1.64 -2.21 18.81
CA LYS A 120 -1.50 -0.86 18.31
C LYS A 120 -1.72 -0.83 16.81
N LYS A 121 -2.45 0.18 16.35
CA LYS A 121 -2.62 0.48 14.93
C LYS A 121 -2.49 1.98 14.73
N GLU A 122 -1.56 2.38 13.88
CA GLU A 122 -1.20 3.75 13.62
C GLU A 122 -1.11 4.00 12.12
N THR A 123 -1.54 5.18 11.69
CA THR A 123 -1.46 5.60 10.28
C THR A 123 -0.75 6.94 10.15
N LEU A 124 -0.41 7.32 8.92
CA LEU A 124 0.29 8.56 8.58
C LEU A 124 -0.32 9.82 9.24
N HIS A 125 -1.63 9.83 9.47
CA HIS A 125 -2.36 10.98 10.00
C HIS A 125 -2.81 10.84 11.46
N PHE A 126 -2.34 9.81 12.16
CA PHE A 126 -2.69 9.59 13.57
C PHE A 126 -2.15 10.71 14.48
N SER A 127 -0.88 11.08 14.31
CA SER A 127 -0.26 12.18 15.03
C SER A 127 0.96 12.72 14.26
N LYS A 128 1.47 13.91 14.64
CA LYS A 128 2.71 14.45 14.05
C LYS A 128 3.94 13.58 14.33
N GLU A 129 3.97 12.94 15.50
CA GLU A 129 5.06 12.05 15.89
C GLU A 129 5.03 10.77 15.06
N THR A 130 3.84 10.17 14.93
CA THR A 130 3.60 9.00 14.08
C THR A 130 3.97 9.27 12.63
N ASP A 131 3.59 10.42 12.07
CA ASP A 131 3.97 10.84 10.72
C ASP A 131 5.50 10.87 10.55
N ALA A 132 6.23 11.45 11.50
CA ALA A 132 7.68 11.52 11.45
C ALA A 132 8.35 10.13 11.53
N ILE A 133 7.83 9.25 12.39
CA ILE A 133 8.31 7.88 12.54
C ILE A 133 8.09 7.09 11.24
N LEU A 134 6.87 7.12 10.70
CA LEU A 134 6.53 6.40 9.47
C LEU A 134 7.30 6.92 8.25
N ASN A 135 7.50 8.23 8.13
CA ASN A 135 8.35 8.80 7.09
C ASN A 135 9.81 8.35 7.20
N LYS A 136 10.33 8.21 8.42
CA LYS A 136 11.69 7.71 8.66
C LYS A 136 11.80 6.24 8.24
N GLN A 137 10.85 5.41 8.65
CA GLN A 137 10.83 3.98 8.28
C GLN A 137 10.66 3.77 6.78
N PHE A 138 9.77 4.52 6.14
CA PHE A 138 9.62 4.50 4.69
C PHE A 138 10.95 4.77 3.96
N LYS A 139 11.70 5.80 4.39
CA LYS A 139 13.01 6.12 3.78
C LYS A 139 14.02 4.99 3.97
N PHE A 140 14.05 4.37 5.15
CA PHE A 140 14.93 3.24 5.44
C PHE A 140 14.66 2.07 4.48
N TYR A 141 13.42 1.58 4.42
CA TYR A 141 13.07 0.45 3.55
C TYR A 141 13.19 0.77 2.07
N ARG A 142 12.83 1.99 1.67
CA ARG A 142 13.02 2.44 0.29
C ARG A 142 14.49 2.36 -0.12
N ASN A 143 15.43 2.74 0.76
CA ASN A 143 16.86 2.70 0.43
C ASN A 143 17.40 1.27 0.33
N ILE A 144 16.87 0.33 1.12
CA ILE A 144 17.22 -1.10 1.04
C ILE A 144 16.75 -1.69 -0.29
N LEU A 145 15.49 -1.45 -0.65
CA LEU A 145 14.86 -2.10 -1.80
C LEU A 145 15.21 -1.41 -3.13
N LEU A 146 15.27 -0.08 -3.12
CA LEU A 146 15.48 0.80 -4.26
C LEU A 146 16.70 1.71 -4.04
N PRO A 147 17.91 1.15 -3.89
CA PRO A 147 19.10 1.95 -3.63
C PRO A 147 19.34 2.92 -4.79
N THR A 148 19.55 4.19 -4.48
CA THR A 148 20.02 5.14 -5.49
C THR A 148 21.41 4.70 -5.95
N PRO A 149 21.67 4.59 -7.26
CA PRO A 149 23.00 4.26 -7.74
C PRO A 149 23.98 5.30 -7.21
N HIS A 150 25.05 4.86 -6.55
CA HIS A 150 26.18 5.72 -6.27
C HIS A 150 26.66 6.29 -7.61
N LYS A 151 26.59 7.60 -7.78
CA LYS A 151 27.43 8.26 -8.78
C LYS A 151 28.86 7.99 -8.31
N ASN A 152 29.58 7.16 -9.05
CA ASN A 152 31.03 7.10 -8.92
C ASN A 152 31.52 8.48 -9.33
N ASP A 153 32.00 9.26 -8.36
CA ASP A 153 32.77 10.48 -8.59
C ASP A 153 34.16 10.14 -9.16
#